data_AF-A0A6I3DFF5-F1
#
_entry.id   AF-A0A6I3DFF5-F1
#
_cell.length_a   1.000
_cell.length_b   1.000
_cell.length_c   1.000
_cell.angle_alpha   90.00
_cell.angle_beta   90.00
_cell.angle_gamma   90.00
#
_symmetry.space_group_name_H-M   'P 1'
#
loop_
_entity.id
_entity.type
_entity.pdbx_description
1 polymer ?
#
loop_
_entity_poly.entity_id
_entity_poly.type
_entity_poly.pdbx_seq_one_letter_code
_entity_poly.pdbx_strand_id
1 'polypeptide(L)'
;MFTPGSKYFLGLTGLGLVSAVLYCFLVNPSDLGAYALFGLFISAALIAGFSIFTRDGDTDTVAEAVEANTETTAPSFWPLVFALGGALTLLGIATNEIVFVLGLAVLIGGAVEWVIDDWAEKASADSEFNAFVRHRAIGALDYPGIAAVVLGVVAFLFSRIMLTVSKDEASIIFIIVSALIFATGFLLAAKPALRGKSTAIISVVGALILAVAGVTSALNGERKELVKYAKEDPYSISHRECGEEAGEHYDHEPNGSVSLRSGVIATVFVEDGKIRAQEVGLKRDVESITIPRSNSTTILFRNLDSEEYRLVVNLGEVKVGTTDVMEKVGTCTQLTGKNEEQALTVTIPKPSNPEAPYTLTVPGATGEIKVVVP
;
A
#
# COMPACT_ATOMS: atom_id res chain seq x y z
N MET A 1 -3.65 -8.98 52.58
CA MET A 1 -4.21 -10.35 52.60
C MET A 1 -4.31 -10.84 51.16
N PHE A 2 -4.09 -12.14 50.87
CA PHE A 2 -4.29 -12.65 49.50
C PHE A 2 -5.78 -12.71 49.17
N THR A 3 -6.18 -12.01 48.10
CA THR A 3 -7.52 -12.06 47.51
C THR A 3 -7.84 -13.44 46.93
N PRO A 4 -9.12 -13.77 46.72
CA PRO A 4 -9.49 -15.00 46.00
C PRO A 4 -8.83 -15.13 44.62
N GLY A 5 -8.71 -14.02 43.87
CA GLY A 5 -8.07 -14.01 42.55
C GLY A 5 -6.57 -14.29 42.61
N SER A 6 -5.83 -13.57 43.46
CA SER A 6 -4.40 -13.83 43.66
C SER A 6 -4.12 -15.27 44.13
N LYS A 7 -4.95 -15.87 44.99
CA LYS A 7 -4.82 -17.29 45.38
C LYS A 7 -4.96 -18.24 44.20
N TYR A 8 -5.94 -17.99 43.32
CA TYR A 8 -6.15 -18.80 42.13
C TYR A 8 -4.94 -18.76 41.20
N PHE A 9 -4.46 -17.55 40.85
CA PHE A 9 -3.32 -17.40 39.93
C PHE A 9 -1.99 -17.85 40.54
N LEU A 10 -1.78 -17.70 41.85
CA LEU A 10 -0.64 -18.29 42.55
C LEU A 10 -0.67 -19.83 42.49
N GLY A 11 -1.85 -20.43 42.69
CA GLY A 11 -2.05 -21.87 42.52
C GLY A 11 -1.76 -22.34 41.10
N LEU A 12 -2.27 -21.62 40.10
CA LEU A 12 -2.03 -21.89 38.68
C LEU A 12 -0.56 -21.74 38.31
N THR A 13 0.14 -20.75 38.88
CA THR A 13 1.58 -20.54 38.71
C THR A 13 2.37 -21.73 39.23
N GLY A 14 2.10 -22.16 40.46
CA GLY A 14 2.76 -23.33 41.07
C GLY A 14 2.51 -24.61 40.27
N LEU A 15 1.26 -24.85 39.88
CA LEU A 15 0.88 -26.01 39.07
C LEU A 15 1.50 -25.97 37.67
N GLY A 16 1.55 -24.80 37.04
CA GLY A 16 2.17 -24.59 35.73
C GLY A 16 3.68 -24.87 35.76
N LEU A 17 4.39 -24.38 36.78
CA LEU A 17 5.82 -24.64 36.95
C LEU A 17 6.11 -26.13 37.15
N VAL A 18 5.40 -26.77 38.06
CA VAL A 18 5.55 -28.20 38.34
C VAL A 18 5.27 -29.01 37.07
N SER A 19 4.20 -28.69 36.34
CA SER A 19 3.85 -29.38 35.10
C SER A 19 4.90 -29.17 34.01
N ALA A 20 5.44 -27.95 33.85
CA ALA A 20 6.49 -27.66 32.87
C ALA A 20 7.77 -28.46 33.15
N VAL A 21 8.19 -28.49 34.42
CA VAL A 21 9.37 -29.24 34.86
C VAL A 21 9.18 -30.74 34.66
N LEU A 22 8.05 -31.29 35.11
CA LEU A 22 7.73 -32.71 34.94
C LEU A 22 7.62 -33.09 33.45
N TYR A 23 7.05 -32.23 32.62
CA TYR A 23 6.96 -32.44 31.18
C TYR A 23 8.35 -32.57 30.54
N CYS A 24 9.28 -31.66 30.86
CA CYS A 24 10.66 -31.73 30.36
C CYS A 24 11.40 -33.02 30.78
N PHE A 25 11.07 -33.59 31.94
CA PHE A 25 11.71 -34.81 32.43
C PHE A 25 11.04 -36.10 31.94
N LEU A 26 9.71 -36.12 31.83
CA LEU A 26 8.93 -37.35 31.57
C LEU A 26 8.53 -37.51 30.10
N VAL A 27 8.39 -36.40 29.39
CA VAL A 27 8.01 -36.37 27.97
C VAL A 27 9.24 -35.87 27.21
N ASN A 28 9.82 -36.76 26.41
CA ASN A 28 10.96 -36.45 25.51
C ASN A 28 10.77 -35.04 24.89
N PRO A 29 11.80 -34.19 24.83
CA PRO A 29 11.68 -32.74 24.67
C PRO A 29 11.15 -32.38 23.29
N SER A 30 9.83 -32.46 23.10
CA SER A 30 9.19 -31.66 22.06
C SER A 30 9.12 -30.24 22.60
N ASP A 31 9.98 -29.40 22.05
CA ASP A 31 10.14 -27.98 22.38
C ASP A 31 8.79 -27.25 22.55
N LEU A 32 7.82 -27.59 21.71
CA LEU A 32 6.50 -26.95 21.69
C LEU A 32 5.71 -27.08 23.01
N GLY A 33 5.70 -28.27 23.62
CA GLY A 33 4.93 -28.51 24.85
C GLY A 33 5.58 -27.88 26.08
N ALA A 34 6.91 -27.87 26.12
CA ALA A 34 7.66 -27.16 27.15
C ALA A 34 7.43 -25.64 27.04
N TYR A 35 7.51 -25.07 25.84
CA TYR A 35 7.23 -23.63 25.63
C TYR A 35 5.80 -23.25 26.04
N ALA A 36 4.81 -24.10 25.74
CA ALA A 36 3.43 -23.84 26.15
C ALA A 36 3.26 -23.82 27.68
N LEU A 37 3.85 -24.78 28.40
CA LEU A 37 3.75 -24.88 29.86
C LEU A 37 4.55 -23.78 30.58
N PHE A 38 5.75 -23.46 30.10
CA PHE A 38 6.50 -22.31 30.61
C PHE A 38 5.80 -20.98 30.30
N GLY A 39 5.18 -20.86 29.13
CA GLY A 39 4.33 -19.70 28.78
C GLY A 39 3.14 -19.54 29.72
N LEU A 40 2.44 -20.64 30.04
CA LEU A 40 1.34 -20.65 31.03
C LEU A 40 1.85 -20.23 32.41
N PHE A 41 2.97 -20.79 32.87
CA PHE A 41 3.59 -20.44 34.15
C PHE A 41 3.92 -18.95 34.22
N ILE A 42 4.61 -18.39 33.22
CA ILE A 42 5.01 -16.98 33.20
C ILE A 42 3.76 -16.07 33.16
N SER A 43 2.77 -16.42 32.34
CA SER A 43 1.53 -15.64 32.23
C SER A 43 0.74 -15.64 33.55
N ALA A 44 0.59 -16.82 34.18
CA ALA A 44 -0.08 -16.95 35.47
C ALA A 44 0.68 -16.21 36.57
N ALA A 45 2.03 -16.26 36.57
CA ALA A 45 2.86 -15.56 37.53
C ALA A 45 2.72 -14.03 37.40
N LEU A 46 2.68 -13.53 36.16
CA LEU A 46 2.49 -12.12 35.87
C LEU A 46 1.11 -11.64 36.34
N ILE A 47 0.04 -12.38 36.02
CA ILE A 47 -1.31 -12.05 36.49
C ILE A 47 -1.39 -12.14 38.02
N ALA A 48 -0.79 -13.16 38.65
CA ALA A 48 -0.72 -13.27 40.11
C ALA A 48 -0.02 -12.05 40.73
N GLY A 49 1.09 -11.61 40.15
CA GLY A 49 1.81 -10.40 40.59
C GLY A 49 0.93 -9.16 40.52
N PHE A 50 0.22 -8.96 39.40
CA PHE A 50 -0.73 -7.86 39.26
C PHE A 50 -1.87 -7.95 40.27
N SER A 51 -2.51 -9.10 40.42
CA SER A 51 -3.59 -9.32 41.40
C SER A 51 -3.16 -9.04 42.84
N ILE A 52 -1.91 -9.38 43.20
CA ILE A 52 -1.36 -9.05 44.53
C ILE A 52 -1.15 -7.55 44.66
N PHE A 53 -0.61 -6.90 43.62
CA PHE A 53 -0.31 -5.47 43.62
C PHE A 53 -1.58 -4.61 43.67
N THR A 54 -2.59 -4.95 42.87
CA THR A 54 -3.86 -4.22 42.78
C THR A 54 -4.91 -4.71 43.78
N ARG A 55 -4.61 -5.78 44.53
CA ARG A 55 -5.56 -6.49 45.40
C ARG A 55 -6.87 -6.84 44.66
N ASP A 56 -6.84 -7.08 43.35
CA ASP A 56 -8.03 -7.31 42.51
C ASP A 56 -9.17 -6.28 42.69
N GLY A 57 -8.89 -5.08 43.20
CA GLY A 57 -9.93 -4.11 43.57
C GLY A 57 -10.82 -4.49 44.76
N ASP A 58 -10.38 -5.45 45.59
CA ASP A 58 -11.13 -5.96 46.76
C ASP A 58 -11.20 -4.90 47.88
N THR A 59 -12.42 -4.58 48.30
CA THR A 59 -12.72 -3.61 49.37
C THR A 59 -12.74 -4.29 50.73
N ASP A 60 -12.29 -3.59 51.78
CA ASP A 60 -12.18 -4.19 53.12
C ASP A 60 -13.56 -4.31 53.81
N THR A 61 -14.60 -3.64 53.31
CA THR A 61 -15.97 -3.71 53.86
C THR A 61 -17.07 -3.88 52.80
N VAL A 62 -18.20 -4.47 53.21
CA VAL A 62 -19.40 -4.59 52.35
C VAL A 62 -19.99 -3.21 52.02
N ALA A 63 -19.84 -2.23 52.90
CA ALA A 63 -20.32 -0.87 52.66
C ALA A 63 -19.57 -0.19 51.51
N GLU A 64 -18.24 -0.28 51.50
CA GLU A 64 -17.39 0.20 50.40
C GLU A 64 -17.68 -0.54 49.09
N ALA A 65 -17.94 -1.85 49.14
CA ALA A 65 -18.34 -2.62 47.95
C ALA A 65 -19.67 -2.17 47.36
N VAL A 66 -20.64 -1.79 48.20
CA VAL A 66 -21.94 -1.28 47.77
C VAL A 66 -21.79 0.12 47.17
N GLU A 67 -21.01 1.00 47.81
CA GLU A 67 -20.71 2.35 47.33
C GLU A 67 -19.93 2.34 46.01
N ALA A 68 -18.98 1.42 45.84
CA ALA A 68 -18.26 1.24 44.57
C ALA A 68 -19.16 0.76 43.42
N ASN A 69 -20.31 0.15 43.72
CA ASN A 69 -21.28 -0.34 42.74
C ASN A 69 -22.45 0.63 42.48
N THR A 70 -22.50 1.81 43.10
CA THR A 70 -23.61 2.76 42.89
C THR A 70 -23.51 3.52 41.56
N GLU A 71 -22.30 3.70 41.03
CA GLU A 71 -22.06 4.39 39.76
C GLU A 71 -21.98 3.36 38.63
N THR A 72 -22.97 3.37 37.74
CA THR A 72 -22.95 2.55 36.52
C THR A 72 -22.01 3.15 35.49
N THR A 73 -21.04 2.37 35.01
CA THR A 73 -20.18 2.78 33.89
C THR A 73 -21.01 3.12 32.66
N ALA A 74 -20.62 4.15 31.92
CA ALA A 74 -21.36 4.54 30.73
C ALA A 74 -21.17 3.47 29.63
N PRO A 75 -22.18 3.27 28.77
CA PRO A 75 -22.06 2.30 27.69
C PRO A 75 -21.01 2.77 26.66
N SER A 76 -19.93 1.99 26.51
CA SER A 76 -18.89 2.24 25.50
C SER A 76 -19.11 1.38 24.25
N PHE A 77 -19.03 1.99 23.07
CA PHE A 77 -19.12 1.29 21.78
C PHE A 77 -17.76 0.85 21.22
N TRP A 78 -16.65 1.32 21.82
CA TRP A 78 -15.29 0.98 21.38
C TRP A 78 -14.92 -0.49 21.47
N PRO A 79 -15.40 -1.30 22.43
CA PRO A 79 -15.17 -2.76 22.41
C PRO A 79 -15.68 -3.42 21.12
N LEU A 80 -16.81 -2.94 20.59
CA LEU A 80 -17.36 -3.44 19.33
C LEU A 80 -16.49 -3.03 18.14
N VAL A 81 -15.97 -1.79 18.14
CA VAL A 81 -15.05 -1.29 17.10
C VAL A 81 -13.73 -2.07 17.14
N PHE A 82 -13.18 -2.34 18.33
CA PHE A 82 -11.99 -3.15 18.51
C PHE A 82 -12.20 -4.57 17.97
N ALA A 83 -13.31 -5.21 18.31
CA ALA A 83 -13.66 -6.54 17.79
C ALA A 83 -13.82 -6.55 16.26
N LEU A 84 -14.47 -5.53 15.69
CA LEU A 84 -14.58 -5.34 14.24
C LEU A 84 -13.21 -5.17 13.59
N GLY A 85 -12.33 -4.36 14.18
CA GLY A 85 -10.95 -4.19 13.73
C GLY A 85 -10.22 -5.53 13.68
N GLY A 86 -10.34 -6.34 14.73
CA GLY A 86 -9.74 -7.68 14.79
C GLY A 86 -10.27 -8.61 13.70
N ALA A 87 -11.58 -8.61 13.48
CA ALA A 87 -12.20 -9.38 12.40
C ALA A 87 -11.71 -8.92 11.01
N LEU A 88 -11.60 -7.61 10.78
CA LEU A 88 -11.09 -7.04 9.53
C LEU A 88 -9.60 -7.35 9.32
N THR A 89 -8.78 -7.28 10.37
CA THR A 89 -7.36 -7.65 10.30
C THR A 89 -7.22 -9.12 9.91
N LEU A 90 -7.95 -10.03 10.55
CA LEU A 90 -7.93 -11.46 10.21
C LEU A 90 -8.43 -11.72 8.78
N LEU A 91 -9.48 -11.01 8.36
CA LEU A 91 -9.98 -11.08 6.98
C LEU A 91 -8.93 -10.58 5.98
N GLY A 92 -8.23 -9.49 6.30
CA GLY A 92 -7.16 -8.93 5.49
C GLY A 92 -6.00 -9.91 5.29
N ILE A 93 -5.58 -10.61 6.36
CA ILE A 93 -4.57 -11.68 6.28
C ILE A 93 -4.99 -12.75 5.27
N ALA A 94 -6.27 -13.08 5.20
CA ALA A 94 -6.80 -14.10 4.29
C ALA A 94 -7.06 -13.60 2.86
N THR A 95 -7.18 -12.29 2.63
CA THR A 95 -7.69 -11.74 1.37
C THR A 95 -6.72 -10.80 0.67
N ASN A 96 -6.39 -9.66 1.28
CA ASN A 96 -5.66 -8.58 0.63
C ASN A 96 -5.03 -7.62 1.67
N GLU A 97 -3.86 -7.07 1.32
CA GLU A 97 -3.06 -6.19 2.16
C GLU A 97 -3.80 -4.88 2.55
N ILE A 98 -4.61 -4.31 1.66
CA ILE A 98 -5.33 -3.05 1.95
C ILE A 98 -6.35 -3.27 3.07
N VAL A 99 -7.13 -4.36 3.01
CA VAL A 99 -8.10 -4.73 4.06
C VAL A 99 -7.37 -4.99 5.38
N PHE A 100 -6.19 -5.61 5.32
CA PHE A 100 -5.35 -5.83 6.51
C PHE A 100 -4.93 -4.51 7.16
N VAL A 101 -4.40 -3.55 6.39
CA VAL A 101 -3.94 -2.25 6.90
C VAL A 101 -5.10 -1.45 7.48
N LEU A 102 -6.25 -1.41 6.78
CA LEU A 102 -7.46 -0.74 7.29
C LEU A 102 -7.98 -1.41 8.57
N GLY A 103 -8.03 -2.75 8.59
CA GLY A 103 -8.44 -3.51 9.77
C GLY A 103 -7.51 -3.25 10.96
N LEU A 104 -6.20 -3.24 10.73
CA LEU A 104 -5.20 -2.95 11.75
C LEU A 104 -5.33 -1.51 12.29
N ALA A 105 -5.58 -0.54 11.43
CA ALA A 105 -5.83 0.85 11.85
C ALA A 105 -7.07 0.96 12.74
N VAL A 106 -8.17 0.28 12.37
CA VAL A 106 -9.40 0.23 13.18
C VAL A 106 -9.17 -0.52 14.50
N LEU A 107 -8.40 -1.61 14.48
CA LEU A 107 -8.06 -2.38 15.68
C LEU A 107 -7.25 -1.55 16.68
N ILE A 108 -6.18 -0.90 16.22
CA ILE A 108 -5.32 -0.07 17.07
C ILE A 108 -6.08 1.16 17.55
N GLY A 109 -6.78 1.86 16.64
CA GLY A 109 -7.58 3.02 16.99
C GLY A 109 -8.66 2.68 18.02
N GLY A 110 -9.41 1.60 17.79
CA GLY A 110 -10.44 1.12 18.72
C GLY A 110 -9.86 0.70 20.07
N ALA A 111 -8.67 0.08 20.11
CA ALA A 111 -7.99 -0.23 21.37
C ALA A 111 -7.57 1.02 22.14
N VAL A 112 -6.93 1.98 21.47
CA VAL A 112 -6.47 3.23 22.10
C VAL A 112 -7.66 4.00 22.66
N GLU A 113 -8.70 4.15 21.85
CA GLU A 113 -9.94 4.83 22.25
C GLU A 113 -10.60 4.12 23.41
N TRP A 114 -10.74 2.78 23.36
CA TRP A 114 -11.32 2.01 24.45
C TRP A 114 -10.53 2.15 25.76
N VAL A 115 -9.20 2.10 25.70
CA VAL A 115 -8.34 2.25 26.89
C VAL A 115 -8.47 3.65 27.49
N ILE A 116 -8.50 4.69 26.65
CA ILE A 116 -8.64 6.07 27.12
C ILE A 116 -10.04 6.32 27.69
N ASP A 117 -11.07 5.75 27.07
CA ASP A 117 -12.46 5.83 27.55
C ASP A 117 -12.58 5.19 28.94
N ASP A 118 -12.12 3.95 29.10
CA ASP A 118 -12.17 3.22 30.39
C ASP A 118 -11.31 3.90 31.47
N TRP A 119 -10.14 4.44 31.11
CA TRP A 119 -9.31 5.20 32.04
C TRP A 119 -9.96 6.51 32.47
N ALA A 120 -10.52 7.27 31.52
CA ALA A 120 -11.13 8.56 31.79
C ALA A 120 -12.40 8.42 32.64
N GLU A 121 -13.21 7.38 32.41
CA GLU A 121 -14.38 7.06 33.23
C GLU A 121 -14.05 6.78 34.69
N LYS A 122 -12.81 6.36 34.98
CA LYS A 122 -12.33 6.05 36.33
C LYS A 122 -11.48 7.17 36.94
N ALA A 123 -11.36 8.33 36.29
CA ALA A 123 -10.50 9.41 36.74
C ALA A 123 -11.06 10.15 37.98
N SER A 124 -12.38 10.23 38.13
CA SER A 124 -13.09 10.87 39.24
C SER A 124 -14.49 10.29 39.39
N ALA A 125 -15.15 10.55 40.53
CA ALA A 125 -16.59 10.30 40.70
C ALA A 125 -17.47 11.32 39.95
N ASP A 126 -16.87 12.39 39.42
CA ASP A 126 -17.58 13.41 38.65
C ASP A 126 -17.52 13.14 37.14
N SER A 127 -18.66 12.79 36.55
CA SER A 127 -18.80 12.54 35.11
C SER A 127 -18.41 13.72 34.21
N GLU A 128 -18.59 14.97 34.66
CA GLU A 128 -18.24 16.16 33.87
C GLU A 128 -16.72 16.32 33.80
N PHE A 129 -16.04 16.07 34.92
CA PHE A 129 -14.58 16.03 34.98
C PHE A 129 -14.01 14.91 34.10
N ASN A 130 -14.59 13.72 34.14
CA ASN A 130 -14.15 12.57 33.34
C ASN A 130 -14.24 12.85 31.83
N ALA A 131 -15.35 13.46 31.38
CA ALA A 131 -15.51 13.90 30.00
C ALA A 131 -14.47 14.95 29.57
N PHE A 132 -14.16 15.90 30.47
CA PHE A 132 -13.12 16.90 30.23
C PHE A 132 -11.73 16.26 30.08
N VAL A 133 -11.37 15.31 30.96
CA VAL A 133 -10.08 14.61 30.92
C VAL A 133 -9.95 13.79 29.65
N ARG A 134 -10.99 13.05 29.24
CA ARG A 134 -11.02 12.32 27.95
C ARG A 134 -10.77 13.27 26.78
N HIS A 135 -11.55 14.36 26.72
CA HIS A 135 -11.44 15.32 25.63
C HIS A 135 -10.05 15.99 25.59
N ARG A 136 -9.45 16.26 26.75
CA ARG A 136 -8.09 16.79 26.83
C ARG A 136 -7.05 15.78 26.36
N ALA A 137 -7.22 14.50 26.66
CA ALA A 137 -6.26 13.45 26.36
C ALA A 137 -6.15 13.20 24.85
N ILE A 138 -7.28 13.10 24.15
CA ILE A 138 -7.29 12.68 22.74
C ILE A 138 -8.15 13.53 21.80
N GLY A 139 -8.87 14.54 22.29
CA GLY A 139 -9.79 15.35 21.46
C GLY A 139 -9.13 16.06 20.27
N ALA A 140 -7.82 16.31 20.29
CA ALA A 140 -7.09 16.85 19.14
C ALA A 140 -6.85 15.82 18.02
N LEU A 141 -6.80 14.53 18.37
CA LEU A 141 -6.55 13.41 17.46
C LEU A 141 -7.85 12.71 17.03
N ASP A 142 -8.88 12.65 17.88
CA ASP A 142 -10.16 12.00 17.58
C ASP A 142 -10.75 12.48 16.25
N TYR A 143 -10.92 13.80 16.08
CA TYR A 143 -11.60 14.33 14.90
C TYR A 143 -10.81 14.11 13.60
N PRO A 144 -9.50 14.47 13.51
CA PRO A 144 -8.73 14.20 12.30
C PRO A 144 -8.51 12.72 12.05
N GLY A 145 -8.29 11.92 13.09
CA GLY A 145 -8.05 10.48 13.00
C GLY A 145 -9.26 9.72 12.48
N ILE A 146 -10.44 9.93 13.08
CA ILE A 146 -11.69 9.32 12.62
C ILE A 146 -12.00 9.78 11.20
N ALA A 147 -11.83 11.06 10.88
CA ALA A 147 -12.04 11.56 9.53
C ALA A 147 -11.12 10.86 8.50
N ALA A 148 -9.84 10.66 8.83
CA ALA A 148 -8.90 9.96 7.96
C ALA A 148 -9.31 8.50 7.72
N VAL A 149 -9.73 7.78 8.76
CA VAL A 149 -10.21 6.39 8.64
C VAL A 149 -11.46 6.32 7.76
N VAL A 150 -12.45 7.20 8.01
CA VAL A 150 -13.69 7.26 7.22
C VAL A 150 -13.37 7.55 5.75
N LEU A 151 -12.50 8.53 5.47
CA LEU A 151 -12.09 8.86 4.11
C LEU A 151 -11.37 7.70 3.44
N GLY A 152 -10.50 6.98 4.16
CA GLY A 152 -9.81 5.80 3.65
C GLY A 152 -10.79 4.68 3.26
N VAL A 153 -11.78 4.40 4.11
CA VAL A 153 -12.83 3.40 3.83
C VAL A 153 -13.69 3.83 2.63
N VAL A 154 -14.09 5.10 2.58
CA VAL A 154 -14.86 5.65 1.45
C VAL A 154 -14.08 5.51 0.14
N ALA A 155 -12.80 5.90 0.14
CA ALA A 155 -11.93 5.79 -1.03
C ALA A 155 -11.77 4.34 -1.48
N PHE A 156 -11.61 3.40 -0.54
CA PHE A 156 -11.52 1.98 -0.85
C PHE A 156 -12.80 1.42 -1.49
N LEU A 157 -13.96 1.69 -0.89
CA LEU A 157 -15.26 1.24 -1.43
C LEU A 157 -15.52 1.85 -2.80
N PHE A 158 -15.20 3.13 -2.96
CA PHE A 158 -15.34 3.82 -4.23
C PHE A 158 -14.43 3.22 -5.32
N SER A 159 -13.18 2.93 -4.98
CA SER A 159 -12.24 2.23 -5.88
C SER A 159 -12.81 0.90 -6.37
N ARG A 160 -13.38 0.10 -5.46
CA ARG A 160 -14.01 -1.18 -5.83
C ARG A 160 -15.15 -0.99 -6.81
N ILE A 161 -16.01 0.01 -6.62
CA ILE A 161 -17.10 0.31 -7.55
C ILE A 161 -16.54 0.65 -8.94
N MET A 162 -15.55 1.54 -9.02
CA MET A 162 -14.99 1.99 -10.30
C MET A 162 -14.24 0.89 -11.06
N LEU A 163 -13.65 -0.08 -10.35
CA LEU A 163 -12.99 -1.24 -10.96
C LEU A 163 -13.97 -2.23 -11.61
N THR A 164 -15.20 -2.29 -11.11
CA THR A 164 -16.24 -3.20 -11.64
C THR A 164 -16.99 -2.57 -12.83
N VAL A 165 -17.15 -1.25 -12.84
CA VAL A 165 -17.93 -0.51 -13.86
C VAL A 165 -17.13 -0.30 -15.15
N SER A 166 -17.81 -0.30 -16.30
CA SER A 166 -17.20 -0.04 -17.61
C SER A 166 -16.60 1.36 -17.73
N LYS A 167 -15.62 1.58 -18.63
CA LYS A 167 -14.91 2.86 -18.79
C LYS A 167 -15.84 4.05 -19.06
N ASP A 168 -16.82 3.83 -19.94
CA ASP A 168 -17.75 4.88 -20.37
C ASP A 168 -18.79 5.20 -19.29
N GLU A 169 -19.31 4.17 -18.61
CA GLU A 169 -20.28 4.36 -17.52
C GLU A 169 -19.63 4.95 -16.27
N ALA A 170 -18.39 4.57 -15.95
CA ALA A 170 -17.67 5.05 -14.76
C ALA A 170 -17.55 6.58 -14.78
N SER A 171 -17.23 7.15 -15.95
CA SER A 171 -17.11 8.61 -16.13
C SER A 171 -18.43 9.32 -15.87
N ILE A 172 -19.55 8.78 -16.39
CA ILE A 172 -20.88 9.35 -16.21
C ILE A 172 -21.32 9.26 -14.73
N ILE A 173 -21.14 8.09 -14.11
CA ILE A 173 -21.45 7.89 -12.68
C ILE A 173 -20.65 8.87 -11.82
N PHE A 174 -19.37 9.07 -12.11
CA PHE A 174 -18.52 10.00 -11.38
C PHE A 174 -19.07 11.42 -11.42
N ILE A 175 -19.45 11.90 -12.61
CA ILE A 175 -20.02 13.24 -12.79
C ILE A 175 -21.33 13.39 -12.00
N ILE A 176 -22.24 12.43 -12.12
CA ILE A 176 -23.56 12.49 -11.47
C ILE A 176 -23.41 12.45 -9.94
N VAL A 177 -22.63 11.51 -9.42
CA VAL A 177 -22.44 11.35 -7.96
C VAL A 177 -21.72 12.57 -7.38
N SER A 178 -20.68 13.07 -8.05
CA SER A 178 -19.97 14.28 -7.61
C SER A 178 -20.89 15.51 -7.61
N ALA A 179 -21.73 15.68 -8.64
CA ALA A 179 -22.70 16.75 -8.70
C ALA A 179 -23.74 16.65 -7.58
N LEU A 180 -24.23 15.45 -7.25
CA LEU A 180 -25.15 15.21 -6.14
C LEU A 180 -24.52 15.53 -4.78
N ILE A 181 -23.27 15.10 -4.56
CA ILE A 181 -22.51 15.41 -3.34
C ILE A 181 -22.31 16.91 -3.22
N PHE A 182 -21.89 17.58 -4.31
CA PHE A 182 -21.69 19.03 -4.33
C PHE A 182 -22.99 19.80 -4.07
N ALA A 183 -24.08 19.42 -4.73
CA ALA A 183 -25.40 20.02 -4.51
C ALA A 183 -25.87 19.84 -3.07
N THR A 184 -25.67 18.65 -2.49
CA THR A 184 -26.00 18.38 -1.08
C THR A 184 -25.17 19.23 -0.14
N GLY A 185 -23.85 19.30 -0.36
CA GLY A 185 -22.94 20.15 0.40
C GLY A 185 -23.33 21.63 0.33
N PHE A 186 -23.66 22.12 -0.88
CA PHE A 186 -24.14 23.48 -1.09
C PHE A 186 -25.45 23.76 -0.34
N LEU A 187 -26.42 22.84 -0.37
CA LEU A 187 -27.69 22.99 0.35
C LEU A 187 -27.49 23.02 1.87
N LEU A 188 -26.61 22.17 2.41
CA LEU A 188 -26.26 22.16 3.84
C LEU A 188 -25.52 23.43 4.26
N ALA A 189 -24.69 23.99 3.38
CA ALA A 189 -24.02 25.26 3.60
C ALA A 189 -25.03 26.42 3.59
N ALA A 190 -25.91 26.47 2.58
CA ALA A 190 -26.85 27.57 2.34
C ALA A 190 -28.06 27.58 3.30
N LYS A 191 -28.50 26.42 3.81
CA LYS A 191 -29.67 26.32 4.72
C LYS A 191 -29.26 25.73 6.07
N PRO A 192 -28.97 26.58 7.08
CA PRO A 192 -28.64 26.14 8.43
C PRO A 192 -29.71 25.27 9.10
N ALA A 193 -30.99 25.44 8.72
CA ALA A 193 -32.09 24.62 9.23
C ALA A 193 -31.99 23.13 8.87
N LEU A 194 -31.18 22.77 7.87
CA LEU A 194 -30.90 21.37 7.50
C LEU A 194 -29.75 20.76 8.32
N ARG A 195 -29.05 21.56 9.12
CA ARG A 195 -27.95 21.12 9.99
C ARG A 195 -28.52 20.42 11.22
N GLY A 196 -28.06 19.20 11.49
CA GLY A 196 -28.53 18.38 12.60
C GLY A 196 -29.06 17.03 12.11
N LYS A 197 -30.28 16.65 12.53
CA LYS A 197 -30.84 15.31 12.27
C LYS A 197 -30.89 14.96 10.78
N SER A 198 -31.27 15.91 9.91
CA SER A 198 -31.33 15.66 8.46
C SER A 198 -29.96 15.38 7.86
N THR A 199 -28.91 16.11 8.27
CA THR A 199 -27.54 15.83 7.83
C THR A 199 -27.10 14.44 8.25
N ALA A 200 -27.33 14.07 9.51
CA ALA A 200 -26.98 12.74 10.02
C ALA A 200 -27.68 11.62 9.23
N ILE A 201 -28.98 11.76 8.95
CA ILE A 201 -29.74 10.78 8.16
C ILE A 201 -29.16 10.64 6.75
N ILE A 202 -28.92 11.77 6.05
CA ILE A 202 -28.37 11.76 4.69
C ILE A 202 -26.99 11.09 4.67
N SER A 203 -26.12 11.42 5.62
CA SER A 203 -24.79 10.83 5.73
C SER A 203 -24.83 9.33 6.00
N VAL A 204 -25.70 8.87 6.90
CA VAL A 204 -25.86 7.44 7.22
C VAL A 204 -26.39 6.68 6.00
N VAL A 205 -27.42 7.19 5.33
CA VAL A 205 -27.98 6.56 4.12
C VAL A 205 -26.93 6.51 3.00
N GLY A 206 -26.20 7.60 2.78
CA GLY A 206 -25.12 7.64 1.79
C GLY A 206 -24.01 6.63 2.09
N ALA A 207 -23.59 6.53 3.36
CA ALA A 207 -22.59 5.55 3.80
C ALA A 207 -23.08 4.11 3.59
N LEU A 208 -24.34 3.81 3.89
CA LEU A 208 -24.94 2.48 3.66
C LEU A 208 -24.99 2.12 2.18
N ILE A 209 -25.43 3.04 1.32
CA ILE A 209 -25.46 2.84 -0.14
C ILE A 209 -24.04 2.55 -0.65
N LEU A 210 -23.06 3.35 -0.24
CA LEU A 210 -21.67 3.17 -0.64
C LEU A 210 -21.10 1.83 -0.14
N ALA A 211 -21.38 1.44 1.10
CA ALA A 211 -20.93 0.18 1.66
C ALA A 211 -21.52 -1.01 0.91
N VAL A 212 -22.83 -1.01 0.66
CA VAL A 212 -23.50 -2.09 -0.09
C VAL A 212 -22.94 -2.18 -1.51
N ALA A 213 -22.84 -1.06 -2.23
CA ALA A 213 -22.31 -1.03 -3.59
C ALA A 213 -20.83 -1.44 -3.65
N GLY A 214 -20.00 -0.96 -2.72
CA GLY A 214 -18.59 -1.29 -2.67
C GLY A 214 -18.34 -2.77 -2.37
N VAL A 215 -19.11 -3.38 -1.46
CA VAL A 215 -19.00 -4.80 -1.13
C VAL A 215 -19.48 -5.67 -2.30
N THR A 216 -20.61 -5.35 -2.94
CA THR A 216 -21.07 -6.11 -4.11
C THR A 216 -20.11 -5.99 -5.28
N SER A 217 -19.55 -4.80 -5.52
CA SER A 217 -18.49 -4.59 -6.49
C SER A 217 -17.21 -5.38 -6.18
N ALA A 218 -16.79 -5.40 -4.91
CA ALA A 218 -15.63 -6.19 -4.49
C ALA A 218 -15.81 -7.69 -4.74
N LEU A 219 -17.03 -8.22 -4.55
CA LEU A 219 -17.35 -9.63 -4.83
C LEU A 219 -17.42 -9.94 -6.34
N ASN A 220 -17.86 -8.98 -7.14
CA ASN A 220 -17.94 -9.14 -8.60
C ASN A 220 -16.56 -9.07 -9.28
N GLY A 221 -15.57 -8.47 -8.61
CA GLY A 221 -14.21 -8.35 -9.10
C GLY A 221 -14.03 -7.21 -10.11
N GLU A 222 -12.87 -7.20 -10.76
CA GLU A 222 -12.51 -6.20 -11.75
C GLU A 222 -13.09 -6.52 -13.12
N ARG A 223 -13.38 -5.50 -13.91
CA ARG A 223 -13.85 -5.68 -15.29
C ARG A 223 -12.83 -6.42 -16.15
N LYS A 224 -13.34 -7.23 -17.10
CA LYS A 224 -12.55 -8.18 -17.89
C LYS A 224 -11.36 -7.55 -18.63
N GLU A 225 -11.52 -6.34 -19.12
CA GLU A 225 -10.43 -5.59 -19.79
C GLU A 225 -9.24 -5.35 -18.86
N LEU A 226 -9.47 -5.00 -17.59
CA LEU A 226 -8.41 -4.77 -16.60
C LEU A 226 -7.72 -6.09 -16.23
N VAL A 227 -8.51 -7.16 -16.07
CA VAL A 227 -7.95 -8.49 -15.79
C VAL A 227 -7.11 -9.01 -16.95
N LYS A 228 -7.52 -8.72 -18.20
CA LYS A 228 -6.73 -9.06 -19.40
C LYS A 228 -5.45 -8.22 -19.45
N TYR A 229 -5.56 -6.90 -19.28
CA TYR A 229 -4.41 -6.00 -19.23
C TYR A 229 -3.39 -6.36 -18.14
N ALA A 230 -3.86 -6.71 -16.93
CA ALA A 230 -3.00 -7.12 -15.82
C ALA A 230 -2.31 -8.47 -16.06
N LYS A 231 -2.90 -9.35 -16.88
CA LYS A 231 -2.29 -10.63 -17.28
C LYS A 231 -1.32 -10.47 -18.43
N GLU A 232 -1.64 -9.60 -19.39
CA GLU A 232 -0.77 -9.30 -20.52
C GLU A 232 0.48 -8.55 -20.07
N ASP A 233 0.41 -7.80 -18.97
CA ASP A 233 1.50 -7.00 -18.42
C ASP A 233 2.27 -6.28 -19.56
N PRO A 234 1.58 -5.41 -20.33
CA PRO A 234 2.12 -4.84 -21.56
C PRO A 234 3.41 -4.02 -21.34
N TYR A 235 3.68 -3.60 -20.10
CA TYR A 235 4.89 -2.87 -19.72
C TYR A 235 6.07 -3.76 -19.33
N SER A 236 5.85 -5.08 -19.22
CA SER A 236 6.92 -6.04 -18.99
C SER A 236 7.97 -5.98 -20.10
N ILE A 237 9.22 -6.27 -19.75
CA ILE A 237 10.34 -6.24 -20.68
C ILE A 237 10.13 -7.24 -21.83
N SER A 238 9.41 -8.34 -21.61
CA SER A 238 9.12 -9.37 -22.61
C SER A 238 8.19 -8.93 -23.73
N HIS A 239 7.34 -7.92 -23.51
CA HIS A 239 6.42 -7.39 -24.53
C HIS A 239 6.98 -6.12 -25.22
N ARG A 240 8.24 -5.76 -24.95
CA ARG A 240 8.92 -4.68 -25.65
C ARG A 240 9.38 -5.15 -27.02
N GLU A 241 8.50 -5.00 -28.00
CA GLU A 241 8.80 -5.26 -29.39
C GLU A 241 9.68 -4.13 -29.94
N CYS A 242 10.98 -4.36 -30.01
CA CYS A 242 11.96 -3.37 -30.51
C CYS A 242 12.13 -3.43 -32.04
N GLY A 243 11.03 -3.68 -32.77
CA GLY A 243 10.99 -3.78 -34.24
C GLY A 243 10.72 -2.45 -34.94
N GLU A 244 10.53 -2.50 -36.26
CA GLU A 244 10.13 -1.33 -37.05
C GLU A 244 8.63 -1.01 -36.89
N GLU A 245 7.81 -2.04 -36.74
CA GLU A 245 6.36 -1.91 -36.62
C GLU A 245 5.94 -1.47 -35.21
N ALA A 246 4.80 -0.78 -35.13
CA ALA A 246 4.19 -0.40 -33.86
C ALA A 246 3.73 -1.65 -33.10
N GLY A 247 4.29 -1.88 -31.92
CA GLY A 247 3.91 -2.99 -31.07
C GLY A 247 2.57 -2.73 -30.42
N GLU A 248 1.72 -3.75 -30.38
CA GLU A 248 0.35 -3.67 -29.82
C GLU A 248 0.36 -3.31 -28.31
N HIS A 249 1.45 -3.57 -27.60
CA HIS A 249 1.53 -3.39 -26.15
C HIS A 249 2.39 -2.21 -25.71
N TYR A 250 3.47 -1.92 -26.44
CA TYR A 250 4.51 -1.00 -25.98
C TYR A 250 4.35 0.42 -26.52
N ASP A 251 3.81 0.60 -27.73
CA ASP A 251 3.76 1.90 -28.42
C ASP A 251 2.44 2.67 -28.22
N HIS A 252 1.67 2.33 -27.19
CA HIS A 252 0.45 3.05 -26.84
C HIS A 252 0.76 4.38 -26.13
N GLU A 253 0.22 5.48 -26.66
CA GLU A 253 0.37 6.86 -26.14
C GLU A 253 1.84 7.21 -25.84
N PRO A 254 2.72 7.22 -26.86
CA PRO A 254 4.13 7.47 -26.64
C PRO A 254 4.36 8.86 -26.05
N ASN A 255 5.24 8.93 -25.05
CA ASN A 255 5.61 10.22 -24.48
C ASN A 255 6.49 10.98 -25.48
N GLY A 256 5.90 11.88 -26.28
CA GLY A 256 6.60 12.63 -27.32
C GLY A 256 7.44 13.81 -26.83
N SER A 257 7.50 14.05 -25.53
CA SER A 257 8.27 15.16 -24.96
C SER A 257 9.03 14.77 -23.70
N VAL A 258 10.31 15.12 -23.65
CA VAL A 258 11.18 14.84 -22.51
C VAL A 258 11.72 16.14 -21.94
N SER A 259 11.49 16.38 -20.65
CA SER A 259 12.01 17.56 -19.93
C SER A 259 13.33 17.30 -19.18
N LEU A 260 13.99 16.17 -19.44
CA LEU A 260 15.26 15.80 -18.81
C LEU A 260 16.41 16.72 -19.25
N ARG A 261 16.99 17.45 -18.29
CA ARG A 261 18.15 18.34 -18.51
C ARG A 261 19.46 17.84 -17.89
N SER A 262 19.40 16.84 -17.03
CA SER A 262 20.54 16.28 -16.29
C SER A 262 20.54 14.76 -16.36
N GLY A 263 21.71 14.13 -16.28
CA GLY A 263 21.85 12.67 -16.35
C GLY A 263 21.77 12.09 -17.77
N VAL A 264 21.63 12.96 -18.78
CA VAL A 264 21.77 12.60 -20.19
C VAL A 264 23.27 12.58 -20.53
N ILE A 265 23.76 11.49 -21.11
CA ILE A 265 25.16 11.36 -21.52
C ILE A 265 25.36 11.72 -23.00
N ALA A 266 24.35 11.42 -23.82
CA ALA A 266 24.35 11.69 -25.24
C ALA A 266 22.92 11.87 -25.77
N THR A 267 22.81 12.61 -26.86
CA THR A 267 21.60 12.70 -27.67
C THR A 267 21.84 12.03 -29.00
N VAL A 268 20.97 11.09 -29.36
CA VAL A 268 20.94 10.40 -30.64
C VAL A 268 19.83 11.03 -31.48
N PHE A 269 20.19 11.41 -32.71
CA PHE A 269 19.30 12.00 -33.68
C PHE A 269 19.13 11.06 -34.86
N VAL A 270 17.95 11.11 -35.46
CA VAL A 270 17.69 10.56 -36.80
C VAL A 270 17.29 11.71 -37.71
N GLU A 271 18.01 11.84 -38.81
CA GLU A 271 17.85 12.89 -39.82
C GLU A 271 18.18 12.31 -41.20
N ASP A 272 17.28 12.48 -42.16
CA ASP A 272 17.36 11.91 -43.51
C ASP A 272 17.61 10.38 -43.52
N GLY A 273 17.00 9.65 -42.58
CA GLY A 273 17.15 8.20 -42.41
C GLY A 273 18.54 7.76 -41.96
N LYS A 274 19.33 8.68 -41.38
CA LYS A 274 20.67 8.40 -40.84
C LYS A 274 20.73 8.68 -39.35
N ILE A 275 21.37 7.77 -38.62
CA ILE A 275 21.63 7.94 -37.19
C ILE A 275 22.90 8.77 -36.96
N ARG A 276 22.82 9.73 -36.03
CA ARG A 276 23.98 10.49 -35.54
C ARG A 276 23.89 10.70 -34.04
N ALA A 277 25.02 10.66 -33.34
CA ALA A 277 25.08 10.84 -31.89
C ALA A 277 25.94 12.04 -31.51
N GLN A 278 25.54 12.75 -30.45
CA GLN A 278 26.30 13.84 -29.84
C GLN A 278 26.37 13.63 -28.32
N GLU A 279 27.58 13.56 -27.77
CA GLU A 279 27.77 13.56 -26.31
C GLU A 279 27.44 14.93 -25.72
N VAL A 280 26.94 14.95 -24.49
CA VAL A 280 26.57 16.21 -23.84
C VAL A 280 27.79 17.13 -23.70
N GLY A 281 27.66 18.34 -24.23
CA GLY A 281 28.75 19.33 -24.27
C GLY A 281 29.62 19.29 -25.52
N LEU A 282 29.46 18.29 -26.40
CA LEU A 282 30.11 18.21 -27.70
C LEU A 282 29.12 18.58 -28.81
N LYS A 283 29.49 19.55 -29.66
CA LYS A 283 28.70 19.93 -30.86
C LYS A 283 29.08 19.16 -32.12
N ARG A 284 29.88 18.09 -31.96
CA ARG A 284 30.37 17.26 -33.07
C ARG A 284 29.77 15.88 -32.96
N ASP A 285 29.60 15.25 -34.11
CA ASP A 285 29.07 13.90 -34.17
C ASP A 285 30.15 12.91 -33.74
N VAL A 286 29.73 11.91 -32.96
CA VAL A 286 30.59 10.84 -32.45
C VAL A 286 30.16 9.50 -33.02
N GLU A 287 31.14 8.65 -33.34
CA GLU A 287 30.89 7.28 -33.79
C GLU A 287 30.70 6.30 -32.63
N SER A 288 31.06 6.74 -31.41
CA SER A 288 30.95 5.94 -30.20
C SER A 288 30.62 6.80 -28.98
N ILE A 289 29.80 6.28 -28.08
CA ILE A 289 29.45 6.88 -26.79
C ILE A 289 30.02 6.02 -25.68
N THR A 290 30.61 6.64 -24.67
CA THR A 290 31.11 5.90 -23.48
C THR A 290 30.09 5.94 -22.36
N ILE A 291 29.65 4.78 -21.85
CA ILE A 291 28.71 4.67 -20.74
C ILE A 291 29.41 4.07 -19.51
N PRO A 292 29.32 4.70 -18.32
CA PRO A 292 29.93 4.16 -17.11
C PRO A 292 29.29 2.82 -16.69
N ARG A 293 30.15 1.86 -16.32
CA ARG A 293 29.71 0.52 -15.89
C ARG A 293 28.84 0.60 -14.63
N SER A 294 27.75 -0.16 -14.63
CA SER A 294 26.83 -0.34 -13.50
C SER A 294 26.20 0.96 -12.97
N ASN A 295 26.22 2.03 -13.77
CA ASN A 295 25.55 3.28 -13.44
C ASN A 295 24.38 3.52 -14.41
N SER A 296 23.24 3.90 -13.86
CA SER A 296 22.06 4.21 -14.66
C SER A 296 22.31 5.48 -15.45
N THR A 297 22.31 5.35 -16.77
CA THR A 297 22.67 6.44 -17.69
C THR A 297 21.56 6.62 -18.71
N THR A 298 21.18 7.87 -18.97
CA THR A 298 20.11 8.19 -19.92
C THR A 298 20.69 8.67 -21.25
N ILE A 299 20.12 8.17 -22.34
CA ILE A 299 20.38 8.59 -23.72
C ILE A 299 19.08 9.23 -24.21
N LEU A 300 19.17 10.46 -24.74
CA LEU A 300 18.02 11.12 -25.33
C LEU A 300 17.94 10.74 -26.81
N PHE A 301 16.77 10.33 -27.27
CA PHE A 301 16.48 10.10 -28.69
C PHE A 301 15.62 11.24 -29.21
N ARG A 302 15.99 11.80 -30.36
CA ARG A 302 15.22 12.85 -31.03
C ARG A 302 15.06 12.50 -32.50
N ASN A 303 13.81 12.42 -32.94
CA ASN A 303 13.52 12.16 -34.34
C ASN A 303 13.26 13.49 -35.07
N LEU A 304 14.01 13.78 -36.13
CA LEU A 304 13.82 14.97 -36.98
C LEU A 304 13.07 14.64 -38.27
N ASP A 305 12.94 13.36 -38.59
CA ASP A 305 12.29 12.87 -39.80
C ASP A 305 10.77 12.76 -39.65
N SER A 306 10.06 12.65 -40.78
CA SER A 306 8.60 12.48 -40.78
C SER A 306 8.13 11.07 -40.47
N GLU A 307 8.99 10.06 -40.69
CA GLU A 307 8.71 8.67 -40.35
C GLU A 307 8.90 8.45 -38.84
N GLU A 308 8.16 7.50 -38.27
CA GLU A 308 8.30 7.14 -36.87
C GLU A 308 9.48 6.19 -36.69
N TYR A 309 10.36 6.53 -35.76
CA TYR A 309 11.54 5.72 -35.46
C TYR A 309 11.60 5.42 -33.97
N ARG A 310 12.31 4.36 -33.60
CA ARG A 310 12.65 4.05 -32.20
C ARG A 310 14.15 3.82 -32.06
N LEU A 311 14.71 4.21 -30.92
CA LEU A 311 16.08 3.89 -30.57
C LEU A 311 16.14 2.53 -29.88
N VAL A 312 16.99 1.63 -30.38
CA VAL A 312 17.20 0.29 -29.83
C VAL A 312 18.64 0.20 -29.34
N VAL A 313 18.83 -0.24 -28.08
CA VAL A 313 20.14 -0.63 -27.56
C VAL A 313 20.30 -2.14 -27.66
N ASN A 314 21.40 -2.58 -28.27
CA ASN A 314 21.79 -3.98 -28.38
C ASN A 314 22.97 -4.23 -27.42
N LEU A 315 22.75 -5.08 -26.41
CA LEU A 315 23.72 -5.45 -25.38
C LEU A 315 24.24 -6.89 -25.56
N GLY A 316 24.10 -7.46 -26.77
CA GLY A 316 24.51 -8.82 -27.11
C GLY A 316 23.41 -9.86 -26.87
N GLU A 317 23.80 -11.13 -26.75
CA GLU A 317 22.86 -12.26 -26.56
C GLU A 317 23.18 -13.04 -25.28
N VAL A 318 22.15 -13.48 -24.57
CA VAL A 318 22.27 -14.31 -23.36
C VAL A 318 21.44 -15.58 -23.51
N LYS A 319 22.02 -16.70 -23.07
CA LYS A 319 21.35 -18.00 -23.02
C LYS A 319 20.27 -18.00 -21.94
N VAL A 320 19.04 -18.35 -22.30
CA VAL A 320 17.91 -18.37 -21.37
C VAL A 320 17.87 -19.69 -20.61
N GLY A 321 18.27 -19.68 -19.33
CA GLY A 321 18.17 -20.85 -18.46
C GLY A 321 18.95 -22.07 -18.97
N THR A 322 18.32 -23.24 -19.02
CA THR A 322 18.92 -24.52 -19.46
C THR A 322 18.65 -24.87 -20.93
N THR A 323 17.98 -24.00 -21.68
CA THR A 323 17.69 -24.23 -23.11
C THR A 323 18.81 -23.65 -23.98
N ASP A 324 19.02 -24.20 -25.18
CA ASP A 324 20.00 -23.72 -26.16
C ASP A 324 19.54 -22.46 -26.94
N VAL A 325 18.59 -21.70 -26.40
CA VAL A 325 18.05 -20.49 -27.03
C VAL A 325 18.81 -19.26 -26.53
N MET A 326 19.37 -18.50 -27.47
CA MET A 326 20.04 -17.22 -27.24
C MET A 326 19.03 -16.09 -27.46
N GLU A 327 18.75 -15.30 -26.42
CA GLU A 327 17.91 -14.11 -26.52
C GLU A 327 18.76 -12.85 -26.62
N LYS A 328 18.39 -11.94 -27.53
CA LYS A 328 19.00 -10.62 -27.62
C LYS A 328 18.69 -9.84 -26.35
N VAL A 329 19.72 -9.44 -25.63
CA VAL A 329 19.61 -8.54 -24.49
C VAL A 329 19.65 -7.14 -25.03
N GLY A 330 18.51 -6.45 -24.94
CA GLY A 330 18.37 -5.10 -25.44
C GLY A 330 17.11 -4.46 -24.91
N THR A 331 17.03 -3.15 -25.05
CA THR A 331 15.79 -2.42 -24.77
C THR A 331 15.67 -1.27 -25.76
N CYS A 332 14.49 -0.67 -25.86
CA CYS A 332 14.22 0.37 -26.84
C CYS A 332 13.36 1.48 -26.25
N THR A 333 13.30 2.60 -26.95
CA THR A 333 12.27 3.62 -26.76
C THR A 333 10.99 3.19 -27.47
N GLN A 334 9.88 3.88 -27.17
CA GLN A 334 8.69 3.75 -28.01
C GLN A 334 8.92 4.44 -29.36
N LEU A 335 8.03 4.20 -30.32
CA LEU A 335 7.99 4.96 -31.56
C LEU A 335 7.85 6.46 -31.27
N THR A 336 8.72 7.23 -31.92
CA THR A 336 8.87 8.67 -31.73
C THR A 336 8.57 9.35 -33.06
N GLY A 337 7.59 10.25 -33.07
CA GLY A 337 7.20 11.01 -34.26
C GLY A 337 8.14 12.19 -34.57
N LYS A 338 7.78 12.96 -35.59
CA LYS A 338 8.58 14.10 -36.03
C LYS A 338 8.71 15.18 -34.96
N ASN A 339 9.94 15.59 -34.67
CA ASN A 339 10.32 16.55 -33.61
C ASN A 339 9.95 16.11 -32.20
N GLU A 340 9.65 14.83 -31.99
CA GLU A 340 9.42 14.28 -30.66
C GLU A 340 10.73 13.76 -30.06
N GLU A 341 10.73 13.68 -28.74
CA GLU A 341 11.89 13.25 -27.95
C GLU A 341 11.50 12.15 -26.96
N GLN A 342 12.33 11.13 -26.85
CA GLN A 342 12.18 10.03 -25.90
C GLN A 342 13.49 9.77 -25.14
N ALA A 343 13.37 9.23 -23.93
CA ALA A 343 14.53 8.94 -23.08
C ALA A 343 14.71 7.43 -22.91
N LEU A 344 15.90 6.94 -23.25
CA LEU A 344 16.32 5.56 -23.03
C LEU A 344 17.26 5.52 -21.84
N THR A 345 16.85 4.88 -20.74
CA THR A 345 17.70 4.72 -19.56
C THR A 345 18.21 3.30 -19.46
N VAL A 346 19.53 3.13 -19.41
CA VAL A 346 20.21 1.83 -19.42
C VAL A 346 21.17 1.71 -18.25
N THR A 347 21.28 0.50 -17.69
CA THR A 347 22.31 0.14 -16.71
C THR A 347 23.04 -1.08 -17.23
N ILE A 348 24.32 -0.92 -17.58
CA ILE A 348 25.11 -1.98 -18.22
C ILE A 348 26.14 -2.51 -17.21
N PRO A 349 25.96 -3.75 -16.69
CA PRO A 349 26.83 -4.27 -15.62
C PRO A 349 28.16 -4.84 -16.14
N LYS A 350 28.26 -5.17 -17.43
CA LYS A 350 29.42 -5.80 -18.05
C LYS A 350 30.17 -4.83 -18.96
N PRO A 351 31.52 -4.91 -19.04
CA PRO A 351 32.28 -4.14 -20.01
C PRO A 351 31.95 -4.57 -21.45
N SER A 352 32.14 -3.65 -22.38
CA SER A 352 32.03 -3.94 -23.82
C SER A 352 33.21 -4.80 -24.28
N ASN A 353 32.95 -5.84 -25.08
CA ASN A 353 33.99 -6.62 -25.74
C ASN A 353 34.40 -5.92 -27.06
N PRO A 354 35.69 -5.66 -27.33
CA PRO A 354 36.14 -5.09 -28.60
C PRO A 354 35.73 -5.87 -29.84
N GLU A 355 35.60 -7.20 -29.73
CA GLU A 355 35.18 -8.09 -30.83
C GLU A 355 33.66 -8.14 -31.01
N ALA A 356 32.89 -7.73 -30.00
CA ALA A 356 31.44 -7.69 -30.00
C ALA A 356 30.95 -6.47 -29.19
N PRO A 357 31.10 -5.24 -29.74
CA PRO A 357 30.73 -4.03 -29.04
C PRO A 357 29.21 -3.95 -28.84
N TYR A 358 28.77 -3.27 -27.79
CA TYR A 358 27.37 -2.88 -27.66
C TYR A 358 27.05 -1.77 -28.65
N THR A 359 25.79 -1.69 -29.08
CA THR A 359 25.42 -0.76 -30.15
C THR A 359 24.06 -0.13 -29.96
N LEU A 360 23.89 1.03 -30.56
CA LEU A 360 22.61 1.72 -30.70
C LEU A 360 22.24 1.75 -32.17
N THR A 361 21.05 1.23 -32.47
CA THR A 361 20.49 1.14 -33.81
C THR A 361 19.11 1.75 -33.84
N VAL A 362 18.71 2.26 -35.00
CA VAL A 362 17.33 2.67 -35.25
C VAL A 362 16.82 1.79 -36.39
N PRO A 363 15.88 0.87 -36.11
CA PRO A 363 15.25 0.06 -37.15
C PRO A 363 14.64 0.97 -38.24
N GLY A 364 14.77 0.61 -39.51
CA GLY A 364 14.37 1.45 -40.66
C GLY A 364 15.36 2.55 -41.06
N ALA A 365 16.33 2.90 -40.21
CA ALA A 365 17.37 3.90 -40.51
C ALA A 365 18.75 3.27 -40.73
N THR A 366 19.62 4.00 -41.43
CA THR A 366 20.98 3.54 -41.75
C THR A 366 22.03 4.06 -40.77
N GLY A 367 22.90 3.15 -40.35
CA GLY A 367 24.03 3.42 -39.46
C GLY A 367 23.85 2.82 -38.06
N GLU A 368 24.93 2.87 -37.27
CA GLU A 368 24.99 2.28 -35.94
C GLU A 368 25.98 3.08 -35.10
N ILE A 369 25.66 3.32 -33.82
CA ILE A 369 26.53 4.02 -32.88
C ILE A 369 27.08 3.01 -31.89
N LYS A 370 28.40 2.95 -31.73
CA LYS A 370 29.04 2.01 -30.79
C LYS A 370 28.90 2.51 -29.36
N VAL A 371 28.60 1.61 -28.44
CA VAL A 371 28.53 1.87 -27.00
C VAL A 371 29.71 1.18 -26.33
N VAL A 372 30.58 1.98 -25.72
CA VAL A 372 31.77 1.52 -25.01
C VAL A 372 31.49 1.57 -23.52
N VAL A 373 31.68 0.44 -22.84
CA VAL A 373 31.55 0.36 -21.37
C VAL A 373 32.91 -0.09 -20.81
N PRO A 374 33.57 0.75 -19.99
CA PRO A 374 34.89 0.46 -19.45
C PRO A 374 34.88 -0.71 -18.46
#